data_AF-T1A509-F1
#
_entry.id   AF-T1A509-F1
#
_cell.length_a   1.000
_cell.length_b   1.000
_cell.length_c   1.000
_cell.angle_alpha   90.00
_cell.angle_beta   90.00
_cell.angle_gamma   90.00
#
_symmetry.space_group_name_H-M   'P 1'
#
loop_
_entity.id
_entity.type
_entity.pdbx_description
1 polymer ?
#
loop_
_entity_poly.entity_id
_entity_poly.type
_entity_poly.pdbx_seq_one_letter_code
_entity_poly.pdbx_strand_id
1 'polypeptide(L)' 'MDLQKFADESHLDITVCHFPPGMSKWNKIEHRMFSYITMNWRGKPLRSYKTIIELIGNTRKKWVEDIRGY' A
#
# COMPACT_ATOMS: atom_id res chain seq x y z
N MET A 1 -17.66 -6.76 11.70
CA MET A 1 -16.82 -7.23 12.83
C MET A 1 -15.57 -7.97 12.34
N ASP A 2 -15.34 -8.04 11.03
CA ASP A 2 -14.37 -8.98 10.45
C ASP A 2 -12.91 -8.58 10.73
N LEU A 3 -12.61 -7.29 10.87
CA LEU A 3 -11.27 -6.82 11.25
C LEU A 3 -10.89 -7.23 12.68
N GLN A 4 -11.83 -7.14 13.63
CA GLN A 4 -11.59 -7.54 15.01
C GLN A 4 -11.34 -9.04 15.10
N LYS A 5 -12.20 -9.84 14.45
CA LYS A 5 -12.04 -11.29 14.38
C LYS A 5 -10.67 -11.68 13.78
N PHE A 6 -10.24 -10.99 12.73
CA PHE A 6 -8.91 -11.20 12.16
C PHE A 6 -7.78 -10.84 13.14
N ALA A 7 -7.89 -9.74 13.88
CA ALA A 7 -6.92 -9.37 14.91
C ALA A 7 -6.81 -10.46 16.00
N ASP A 8 -7.95 -10.97 16.45
CA ASP A 8 -8.04 -12.00 17.48
C ASP A 8 -7.41 -13.33 17.01
N GLU A 9 -7.70 -13.76 15.77
CA GLU A 9 -7.16 -15.00 15.18
C GLU A 9 -5.66 -14.89 14.84
N SER A 10 -5.20 -13.71 14.42
CA SER A 10 -3.80 -13.48 14.04
C SER A 10 -2.90 -13.09 15.21
N HIS A 11 -3.48 -12.81 16.38
CA HIS A 11 -2.79 -12.25 17.54
C HIS A 11 -2.00 -10.97 17.21
N LEU A 12 -2.53 -10.14 16.30
CA LEU A 12 -1.93 -8.87 15.90
C LEU A 12 -2.63 -7.71 16.61
N ASP A 13 -1.83 -6.82 17.19
CA ASP A 13 -2.31 -5.53 17.68
C ASP A 13 -2.54 -4.58 16.50
N ILE A 14 -3.82 -4.43 16.11
CA ILE A 14 -4.23 -3.58 14.99
C ILE A 14 -4.74 -2.24 15.52
N THR A 15 -4.06 -1.15 15.16
CA THR A 15 -4.53 0.21 15.42
C THR A 15 -5.24 0.78 14.19
N VAL A 16 -6.47 1.28 14.36
CA VAL A 16 -7.25 1.91 13.28
C VAL A 16 -7.24 3.42 13.46
N CYS A 17 -6.71 4.13 12.45
CA CYS A 17 -6.74 5.59 12.40
C CYS A 17 -7.87 6.06 11.46
N HIS A 18 -8.78 6.88 11.97
CA HIS A 18 -9.81 7.54 11.16
C HIS A 18 -9.28 8.86 10.60
N PHE A 19 -9.18 8.95 9.27
CA PHE A 19 -8.84 10.20 8.59
C PHE A 19 -10.12 10.94 8.16
N PRO A 20 -10.16 12.29 8.28
CA PRO A 20 -11.23 13.10 7.71
C PRO A 20 -11.41 12.85 6.20
N PRO A 21 -12.62 13.05 5.65
CA PRO A 21 -12.85 12.94 4.22
C PRO A 21 -11.95 13.93 3.44
N GLY A 22 -11.43 13.50 2.29
CA GLY A 22 -10.56 14.32 1.44
C GLY A 22 -9.07 14.34 1.83
N MET A 23 -8.64 13.49 2.77
CA MET A 23 -7.24 13.42 3.24
C MET A 23 -6.33 12.49 2.44
N SER A 24 -6.72 12.06 1.22
CA SER A 24 -5.86 11.26 0.33
C SER A 24 -4.47 11.89 0.14
N LYS A 25 -4.43 13.23 0.08
CA LYS A 25 -3.19 14.03 0.01
C LYS A 25 -2.18 13.72 1.13
N TRP A 26 -2.67 13.29 2.29
CA TRP A 26 -1.86 13.05 3.49
C TRP A 26 -1.70 11.55 3.79
N ASN A 27 -2.39 10.69 3.03
CA ASN A 27 -2.16 9.26 3.11
C ASN A 27 -0.78 8.95 2.52
N LYS A 28 0.19 8.70 3.41
CA LYS A 28 1.57 8.37 3.00
C LYS A 28 1.57 7.17 2.07
N ILE A 29 0.75 6.13 2.27
CA ILE A 29 0.76 4.94 1.39
C ILE A 29 0.40 5.34 -0.05
N GLU A 30 -0.58 6.22 -0.22
CA GLU A 30 -1.01 6.66 -1.55
C GLU A 30 0.06 7.46 -2.27
N HIS A 31 0.63 8.46 -1.59
CA HIS A 31 1.70 9.27 -2.18
C HIS A 31 2.98 8.49 -2.38
N ARG A 32 3.23 7.55 -1.48
CA ARG A 32 4.48 6.86 -1.38
C ARG A 32 4.41 5.59 -2.21
N MET A 33 3.88 4.51 -1.65
CA MET A 33 3.80 3.23 -2.36
C MET A 33 3.17 3.32 -3.76
N PHE A 34 1.97 3.91 -3.91
CA PHE A 34 1.28 3.87 -5.21
C PHE A 34 1.98 4.69 -6.29
N SER A 35 2.62 5.82 -5.97
CA SER A 35 3.28 6.61 -7.02
C SER A 35 4.46 5.87 -7.65
N TYR A 36 5.23 5.07 -6.91
CA TYR A 36 6.31 4.26 -7.53
C TYR A 36 5.76 3.04 -8.27
N ILE A 37 4.66 2.46 -7.83
CA ILE A 37 3.96 1.42 -8.60
C ILE A 37 3.55 2.01 -9.96
N THR A 38 2.91 3.18 -9.97
CA THR A 38 2.54 3.89 -11.20
C THR A 38 3.76 4.21 -12.08
N MET A 39 4.87 4.67 -11.49
CA MET A 39 6.11 4.91 -12.24
C MET A 39 6.66 3.63 -12.88
N ASN A 40 6.66 2.51 -12.16
CA ASN A 40 7.15 1.22 -12.67
C ASN A 40 6.28 0.64 -13.78
N TRP A 41 5.00 1.03 -13.81
CA TRP A 41 4.02 0.62 -14.81
C TRP A 41 4.06 1.51 -16.06
N ARG A 42 4.68 2.68 -15.98
CA ARG A 42 4.72 3.64 -17.08
C ARG A 42 5.32 3.01 -18.33
N GLY A 43 4.54 3.01 -19.41
CA GLY A 43 4.94 2.44 -20.71
C GLY A 43 4.88 0.91 -20.80
N LYS A 44 4.31 0.22 -19.80
CA LYS A 44 4.15 -1.24 -19.83
C LYS A 44 2.67 -1.63 -19.90
N PRO A 45 2.25 -2.40 -20.92
CA PRO A 45 0.85 -2.81 -21.05
C PRO A 45 0.49 -3.86 -19.98
N LEU A 46 -0.46 -3.53 -19.11
CA LEU A 46 -0.94 -4.39 -18.02
C LEU A 46 -1.98 -5.41 -18.51
N ARG A 47 -1.59 -6.25 -19.48
CA ARG A 47 -2.50 -7.18 -20.16
C ARG A 47 -2.63 -8.53 -19.47
N SER A 48 -1.77 -8.84 -18.50
CA SER A 48 -1.81 -10.11 -17.78
C SER A 48 -1.60 -9.93 -16.29
N TYR A 49 -2.22 -10.81 -15.51
CA TYR A 49 -2.06 -10.87 -14.06
C TYR A 49 -0.60 -11.08 -13.65
N LYS A 50 0.14 -11.92 -14.38
CA LYS A 50 1.56 -12.17 -14.16
C LYS A 50 2.37 -10.87 -14.31
N THR A 51 2.12 -10.10 -15.38
CA THR A 51 2.79 -8.81 -15.59
C THR A 51 2.50 -7.83 -14.44
N ILE A 52 1.27 -7.81 -13.92
CA ILE A 52 0.91 -6.95 -12.79
C ILE A 52 1.69 -7.35 -11.54
N ILE A 53 1.72 -8.65 -11.18
CA ILE A 53 2.48 -9.14 -10.03
C ILE A 53 3.97 -8.81 -10.16
N GLU A 54 4.56 -9.10 -11.33
CA GLU A 54 5.98 -8.83 -11.57
C GLU A 54 6.31 -7.35 -11.40
N LEU A 55 5.44 -6.45 -11.87
CA LEU A 55 5.67 -5.01 -11.75
C LEU A 55 5.48 -4.49 -10.33
N ILE A 56 4.52 -5.01 -9.58
CA ILE A 56 4.36 -4.68 -8.15
C ILE A 56 5.58 -5.18 -7.38
N GLY A 57 5.98 -6.44 -7.57
CA GLY A 57 7.12 -7.06 -6.88
C GLY A 57 8.46 -6.38 -7.16
N ASN A 58 8.62 -5.78 -8.35
CA ASN A 58 9.80 -5.00 -8.70
C ASN A 58 9.82 -3.57 -8.13
N THR A 59 8.79 -3.15 -7.38
CA THR A 59 8.75 -1.83 -6.73
C THR A 59 9.65 -1.82 -5.49
N ARG A 60 10.74 -1.04 -5.54
CA ARG A 60 11.78 -1.03 -4.49
C ARG A 60 11.31 -0.38 -3.19
N LYS A 61 11.78 -0.93 -2.06
CA LYS A 61 11.41 -0.67 -0.65
C LYS A 61 11.62 0.75 -0.12
N LYS A 62 12.05 1.73 -0.95
CA LYS A 62 12.38 3.08 -0.49
C LYS A 62 11.23 3.74 0.31
N TRP A 63 9.98 3.40 0.00
CA TRP A 63 8.83 3.90 0.73
C TRP A 63 8.53 3.24 2.08
N VAL A 64 9.03 2.03 2.34
CA VAL A 64 8.77 1.32 3.60
C VAL A 64 9.45 2.02 4.76
N GLU A 65 10.66 2.54 4.53
CA GLU A 65 11.39 3.37 5.50
C GLU A 65 10.67 4.71 5.74
N ASP A 66 10.14 5.33 4.68
CA ASP A 66 9.40 6.59 4.78
C ASP A 66 8.06 6.49 5.55
N ILE A 67 7.45 5.30 5.64
CA ILE A 67 6.18 5.08 6.35
C ILE A 67 6.40 4.84 7.85
N ARG A 68 7.53 4.24 8.25
CA ARG A 68 7.85 3.86 9.65
C ARG A 68 8.14 5.04 10.60
N GLY A 69 8.13 6.28 10.12
CA GLY A 69 8.35 7.48 10.95
C GLY A 69 7.15 7.91 11.80
N TYR A 70 6.36 6.97 12.32
CA TYR A 70 5.25 7.19 13.26
C TYR A 70 5.30 6.18 14.39
#